data_AF-A0A9X7VYZ2-F1
#
_entry.id   AF-A0A9X7VYZ2-F1
#
_cell.length_a   1.000
_cell.length_b   1.000
_cell.length_c   1.000
_cell.angle_alpha   90.00
_cell.angle_beta   90.00
_cell.angle_gamma   90.00
#
_symmetry.space_group_name_H-M   'P 1'
#
loop_
_entity.id
_entity.type
_entity.pdbx_description
1 polymer ?
#
loop_
_entity_poly.entity_id
_entity_poly.type
_entity_poly.pdbx_seq_one_letter_code
_entity_poly.pdbx_strand_id
1 'polypeptide(L)'
;MVQKNDGQGDAVESLTEQGAGQASLGVGVRLGAEAFADLPAWTKRIEGKSSLVHPVQSRTKSTVRMLTSPDWKKTVRLWQRLGHVSLQYVPEARYDVPGRVAVLWDVSGSMSESMDLYLPWLYTLRSKWRRLGVFPFATRMADITEALYAPYPLLRAYLVEVEHVFAGGTNIGFALGEWVRNYGSRWLRSDTLIIIISDGWDVGVADDVSDALHTIRAHDTRIVWVNPWMGTPGFEPKTRTLVAALPFLERMVPGGTVASLLALANE
;
A
#
# COMPACT_ATOMS: atom_id res chain seq x y z
N MET A 1 -55.63 -0.77 -14.33
CA MET A 1 -54.85 -2.03 -14.43
C MET A 1 -53.50 -1.63 -15.03
N VAL A 2 -52.50 -1.19 -14.24
CA VAL A 2 -51.56 -2.02 -13.43
C VAL A 2 -50.60 -2.75 -14.40
N GLN A 3 -49.28 -2.52 -14.52
CA GLN A 3 -48.26 -1.89 -13.66
C GLN A 3 -47.12 -1.23 -14.47
N LYS A 4 -46.47 -0.23 -13.85
CA LYS A 4 -45.09 0.21 -14.13
C LYS A 4 -44.12 -0.76 -13.46
N ASN A 5 -43.08 -1.19 -14.18
CA ASN A 5 -41.92 -1.87 -13.61
C ASN A 5 -40.93 -0.84 -13.07
N ASP A 6 -41.20 -0.36 -11.86
CA ASP A 6 -40.24 0.34 -11.00
C ASP A 6 -39.68 -0.72 -10.03
N GLY A 7 -38.51 -1.30 -10.32
CA GLY A 7 -38.01 -2.43 -9.53
C GLY A 7 -36.54 -2.80 -9.72
N GLN A 8 -35.69 -1.87 -10.21
CA GLN A 8 -34.26 -2.14 -10.40
C GLN A 8 -33.34 -1.06 -9.80
N GLY A 9 -33.90 -0.09 -9.07
CA GLY A 9 -33.16 0.94 -8.32
C GLY A 9 -32.85 0.57 -6.86
N ASP A 10 -33.72 -0.20 -6.19
CA ASP A 10 -33.63 -0.39 -4.73
C ASP A 10 -32.63 -1.48 -4.29
N ALA A 11 -32.17 -2.34 -5.20
CA ALA A 11 -31.17 -3.37 -4.89
C ALA A 11 -29.73 -2.82 -4.81
N VAL A 12 -29.48 -1.65 -5.41
CA VAL A 12 -28.14 -1.02 -5.41
C VAL A 12 -27.96 -0.12 -4.18
N GLU A 13 -29.05 0.48 -3.68
CA GLU A 13 -29.03 1.33 -2.48
C GLU A 13 -28.88 0.53 -1.17
N SER A 14 -29.40 -0.71 -1.13
CA SER A 14 -29.33 -1.59 0.04
C SER A 14 -27.94 -2.20 0.30
N LEU A 15 -27.05 -2.23 -0.69
CA LEU A 15 -25.64 -2.64 -0.50
C LEU A 15 -24.73 -1.47 -0.10
N THR A 16 -25.11 -0.23 -0.44
CA THR A 16 -24.38 0.98 -0.01
C THR A 16 -24.66 1.37 1.44
N GLU A 17 -25.83 1.05 1.99
CA GLU A 17 -26.13 1.31 3.41
C GLU A 17 -25.65 0.20 4.36
N GLN A 18 -25.28 -0.98 3.85
CA GLN A 18 -24.67 -2.06 4.64
C GLN A 18 -23.13 -2.04 4.63
N GLY A 19 -22.51 -1.10 3.92
CA GLY A 19 -21.05 -0.89 3.87
C GLY A 19 -20.40 -0.30 5.13
N ALA A 20 -21.17 -0.06 6.19
CA ALA A 20 -20.69 0.48 7.47
C ALA A 20 -20.74 -0.54 8.63
N GLY A 21 -20.90 -1.83 8.33
CA GLY A 21 -20.75 -2.91 9.30
C GLY A 21 -19.29 -3.26 9.53
N GLN A 22 -18.69 -2.71 10.59
CA GLN A 22 -17.40 -3.15 11.12
C GLN A 22 -17.45 -4.64 11.50
N ALA A 23 -17.19 -5.53 10.54
CA ALA A 23 -16.78 -6.90 10.87
C ALA A 23 -15.31 -6.82 11.31
N SER A 24 -15.11 -6.71 12.62
CA SER A 24 -13.81 -6.71 13.26
C SER A 24 -13.12 -8.06 13.05
N LEU A 25 -12.44 -8.23 11.93
CA LEU A 25 -11.37 -9.21 11.80
C LEU A 25 -10.19 -8.69 12.62
N GLY A 26 -9.93 -9.38 13.74
CA GLY A 26 -9.10 -8.88 14.82
C GLY A 26 -7.71 -8.41 14.39
N VAL A 27 -7.41 -7.15 14.74
CA VAL A 27 -6.07 -6.56 14.65
C VAL A 27 -5.09 -7.41 15.46
N GLY A 28 -4.10 -7.99 14.78
CA GLY A 28 -2.91 -8.56 15.44
C GLY A 28 -2.75 -10.08 15.43
N VAL A 29 -3.60 -10.82 14.72
CA VAL A 29 -3.42 -12.27 14.58
C VAL A 29 -2.20 -12.54 13.70
N ARG A 30 -1.13 -13.12 14.28
CA ARG A 30 -0.07 -13.76 13.49
C ARG A 30 -0.69 -14.97 12.80
N LEU A 31 -0.79 -14.93 11.48
CA LEU A 31 -1.24 -16.10 10.75
C LEU A 31 -0.19 -17.21 10.87
N GLY A 32 -0.67 -18.43 11.17
CA GLY A 32 0.14 -19.63 11.12
C GLY A 32 0.54 -19.99 9.69
N ALA A 33 1.45 -20.96 9.55
CA ALA A 33 1.94 -21.42 8.24
C ALA A 33 0.81 -21.90 7.30
N GLU A 34 -0.29 -22.40 7.86
CA GLU A 34 -1.47 -22.90 7.13
C GLU A 34 -2.13 -21.82 6.26
N ALA A 35 -2.10 -20.56 6.69
CA ALA A 35 -2.70 -19.46 5.91
C ALA A 35 -1.94 -19.18 4.59
N PHE A 36 -0.70 -19.65 4.48
CA PHE A 36 0.19 -19.48 3.34
C PHE A 36 0.31 -20.76 2.49
N ALA A 37 -0.43 -21.83 2.82
CA ALA A 37 -0.26 -23.15 2.19
C ALA A 37 -0.55 -23.13 0.68
N ASP A 38 -1.55 -22.35 0.26
CA ASP A 38 -2.01 -22.28 -1.14
C ASP A 38 -1.26 -21.24 -1.98
N LEU A 39 -0.17 -20.65 -1.46
CA LEU A 39 0.60 -19.66 -2.22
C LEU A 39 1.49 -20.33 -3.27
N PRO A 40 1.62 -19.71 -4.46
CA PRO A 40 2.61 -20.10 -5.46
C PRO A 40 4.02 -20.19 -4.88
N ALA A 41 4.77 -21.23 -5.26
CA ALA A 41 6.08 -21.53 -4.70
C ALA A 41 7.10 -20.38 -4.83
N TRP A 42 6.97 -19.53 -5.86
CA TRP A 42 7.87 -18.40 -6.09
C TRP A 42 7.83 -17.36 -4.96
N THR A 43 6.72 -17.24 -4.23
CA THR A 43 6.56 -16.30 -3.11
C THR A 43 7.55 -16.55 -1.98
N LYS A 44 8.03 -17.79 -1.82
CA LYS A 44 9.07 -18.16 -0.84
C LYS A 44 10.40 -17.44 -1.07
N ARG A 45 10.62 -16.88 -2.27
CA ARG A 45 11.82 -16.13 -2.65
C ARG A 45 11.77 -14.65 -2.27
N ILE A 46 10.66 -14.19 -1.67
CA ILE A 46 10.54 -12.84 -1.11
C ILE A 46 11.28 -12.81 0.23
N GLU A 47 12.41 -12.13 0.25
CA GLU A 47 13.32 -12.04 1.38
C GLU A 47 12.89 -10.96 2.39
N GLY A 48 13.15 -11.21 3.68
CA GLY A 48 12.54 -10.45 4.78
C GLY A 48 13.19 -9.13 5.17
N LYS A 49 14.07 -8.56 4.34
CA LYS A 49 14.84 -7.33 4.65
C LYS A 49 14.75 -6.25 3.59
N SER A 50 13.73 -6.30 2.75
CA SER A 50 13.51 -5.30 1.72
C SER A 50 13.59 -3.87 2.28
N SER A 51 14.48 -3.07 1.69
CA SER A 51 14.69 -1.67 1.95
C SER A 51 13.66 -0.76 1.30
N LEU A 52 12.64 -1.31 0.63
CA LEU A 52 11.52 -0.57 0.01
C LEU A 52 11.06 0.61 0.86
N VAL A 53 10.98 0.41 2.18
CA VAL A 53 10.76 1.51 3.11
C VAL A 53 11.92 1.63 4.08
N HIS A 54 12.64 2.75 3.98
CA HIS A 54 13.63 3.11 4.98
C HIS A 54 12.94 3.28 6.33
N PRO A 55 13.50 2.71 7.40
CA PRO A 55 12.99 3.00 8.72
C PRO A 55 13.13 4.49 9.01
N VAL A 56 12.10 5.06 9.63
CA VAL A 56 12.10 6.47 10.01
C VAL A 56 12.34 6.59 11.49
N GLN A 57 13.14 7.58 11.87
CA GLN A 57 13.45 7.90 13.25
C GLN A 57 12.18 8.24 14.03
N SER A 58 11.77 7.34 14.92
CA SER A 58 10.65 7.57 15.81
C SER A 58 10.99 8.59 16.89
N ARG A 59 10.05 9.50 17.14
CA ARG A 59 10.11 10.47 18.25
C ARG A 59 9.71 9.84 19.60
N THR A 60 9.15 8.63 19.61
CA THR A 60 8.69 7.92 20.81
C THR A 60 9.78 6.99 21.33
N LYS A 61 10.19 7.20 22.59
CA LYS A 61 11.20 6.41 23.29
C LYS A 61 10.71 4.98 23.50
N SER A 62 11.30 3.98 22.83
CA SER A 62 11.15 2.60 23.29
C SER A 62 12.12 2.34 24.44
N THR A 63 11.72 1.53 25.41
CA THR A 63 12.55 1.06 26.52
C THR A 63 13.84 0.45 25.98
N VAL A 64 14.96 0.99 26.44
CA VAL A 64 16.31 0.81 25.89
C VAL A 64 16.77 -0.64 26.03
N ARG A 65 17.21 -1.27 24.94
CA ARG A 65 18.12 -2.43 24.99
C ARG A 65 19.56 -1.90 25.11
N MET A 66 20.33 -2.49 26.01
CA MET A 66 21.59 -2.02 26.63
C MET A 66 22.79 -1.64 25.74
N LEU A 67 22.69 -1.57 24.41
CA LEU A 67 23.83 -1.32 23.52
C LEU A 67 23.44 -0.39 22.35
N THR A 68 23.29 0.90 22.63
CA THR A 68 23.15 1.94 21.58
C THR A 68 24.36 2.88 21.64
N SER A 69 24.80 3.38 20.48
CA SER A 69 25.88 4.38 20.43
C SER A 69 25.50 5.61 21.26
N PRO A 70 26.43 6.32 21.92
CA PRO A 70 26.05 7.45 22.76
C PRO A 70 25.75 8.74 21.99
N ASP A 71 24.73 9.49 22.41
CA ASP A 71 24.54 10.89 21.99
C ASP A 71 25.55 11.75 22.75
N TRP A 72 26.69 12.07 22.13
CA TRP A 72 27.76 12.81 22.81
C TRP A 72 27.36 14.20 23.27
N LYS A 73 26.50 14.91 22.53
CA LYS A 73 26.05 16.24 22.96
C LYS A 73 25.24 16.16 24.26
N LYS A 74 24.32 15.20 24.37
CA LYS A 74 23.52 15.02 25.60
C LYS A 74 24.31 14.37 26.72
N THR A 75 25.23 13.46 26.40
CA THR A 75 26.10 12.80 27.38
C THR A 75 27.05 13.78 28.04
N VAL A 76 27.67 14.69 27.27
CA VAL A 76 28.52 15.75 27.84
C VAL A 76 27.72 16.66 28.77
N ARG A 77 26.48 17.03 28.41
CA ARG A 77 25.59 17.81 29.29
C ARG A 77 25.22 17.05 30.58
N LEU A 78 25.03 15.72 30.49
CA LEU A 78 24.79 14.88 31.66
C LEU A 78 26.01 14.91 32.59
N TRP A 79 27.22 14.70 32.07
CA TRP A 79 28.45 14.74 32.86
C TRP A 79 28.72 16.12 33.46
N GLN A 80 28.44 17.19 32.71
CA GLN A 80 28.51 18.56 33.25
C GLN A 80 27.57 18.77 34.43
N ARG A 81 26.34 18.24 34.39
CA ARG A 81 25.40 18.30 35.52
C ARG A 81 25.84 17.47 36.71
N LEU A 82 26.47 16.32 36.46
CA LEU A 82 27.00 15.43 37.50
C LEU A 82 28.32 15.96 38.10
N GLY A 83 28.99 16.89 37.43
CA GLY A 83 30.28 17.45 37.85
C GLY A 83 31.48 16.52 37.63
N HIS A 84 31.30 15.39 36.94
CA HIS A 84 32.35 14.42 36.66
C HIS A 84 32.02 13.58 35.42
N VAL A 85 33.05 13.03 34.79
CA VAL A 85 32.91 12.02 33.73
C VAL A 85 32.41 10.72 34.34
N SER A 86 31.39 10.11 33.74
CA SER A 86 30.75 8.89 34.24
C SER A 86 30.59 7.85 33.13
N LEU A 87 30.51 6.56 33.49
CA LEU A 87 30.10 5.51 32.55
C LEU A 87 28.63 5.63 32.14
N GLN A 88 27.84 6.42 32.86
CA GLN A 88 26.47 6.77 32.45
C GLN A 88 26.52 7.67 31.23
N TYR A 89 25.86 7.25 30.14
CA TYR A 89 25.71 8.06 28.94
C TYR A 89 24.25 8.15 28.53
N VAL A 90 23.93 9.18 27.74
CA VAL A 90 22.63 9.29 27.08
C VAL A 90 22.74 8.54 25.76
N PRO A 91 22.00 7.43 25.57
CA PRO A 91 22.03 6.69 24.31
C PRO A 91 21.52 7.55 23.15
N GLU A 92 22.14 7.39 21.98
CA GLU A 92 21.66 7.92 20.71
C GLU A 92 20.33 7.24 20.39
N ALA A 93 19.27 8.04 20.27
CA ALA A 93 17.95 7.55 19.93
C ALA A 93 17.92 7.17 18.45
N ARG A 94 18.39 5.97 18.11
CA ARG A 94 18.10 5.34 16.81
C ARG A 94 16.87 4.47 16.98
N TYR A 95 15.72 5.02 16.63
CA TYR A 95 14.49 4.23 16.56
C TYR A 95 14.05 4.13 15.12
N ASP A 96 14.40 3.02 14.50
CA ASP A 96 13.94 2.67 13.18
C ASP A 96 12.53 2.10 13.27
N VAL A 97 11.50 2.93 13.09
CA VAL A 97 10.14 2.42 12.88
C VAL A 97 10.02 2.05 11.41
N PRO A 98 9.59 0.82 11.08
CA PRO A 98 9.27 0.47 9.70
C PRO A 98 8.26 1.48 9.17
N GLY A 99 8.61 2.17 8.08
CA GLY A 99 7.69 3.11 7.47
C GLY A 99 6.44 2.40 6.94
N ARG A 100 5.53 3.18 6.40
CA ARG A 100 4.21 2.72 5.94
C ARG A 100 4.32 2.33 4.46
N VAL A 101 3.59 1.29 4.07
CA VAL A 101 3.37 0.95 2.66
C VAL A 101 1.88 1.02 2.39
N ALA A 102 1.46 1.88 1.48
CA ALA A 102 0.11 1.86 0.92
C ALA A 102 0.19 1.38 -0.52
N VAL A 103 -0.50 0.29 -0.84
CA VAL A 103 -0.60 -0.22 -2.22
C VAL A 103 -1.96 0.17 -2.76
N LEU A 104 -1.98 0.98 -3.81
CA LEU A 104 -3.16 1.28 -4.61
C LEU A 104 -3.10 0.35 -5.82
N TRP A 105 -4.04 -0.58 -5.93
CA TRP A 105 -3.97 -1.65 -6.91
C TRP A 105 -5.15 -1.60 -7.88
N ASP A 106 -4.87 -1.37 -9.14
CA ASP A 106 -5.85 -1.42 -10.21
C ASP A 106 -6.32 -2.86 -10.45
N VAL A 107 -7.62 -3.08 -10.26
CA VAL A 107 -8.32 -4.36 -10.46
C VAL A 107 -9.37 -4.25 -11.57
N SER A 108 -9.18 -3.31 -12.49
CA SER A 108 -10.03 -3.17 -13.67
C SER A 108 -9.88 -4.34 -14.64
N GLY A 109 -10.76 -4.41 -15.64
CA GLY A 109 -10.79 -5.52 -16.60
C GLY A 109 -9.46 -5.78 -17.32
N SER A 110 -8.64 -4.75 -17.61
CA SER A 110 -7.31 -4.94 -18.21
C SER A 110 -6.28 -5.53 -17.25
N MET A 111 -6.54 -5.44 -15.94
CA MET A 111 -5.70 -5.93 -14.86
C MET A 111 -6.18 -7.27 -14.27
N SER A 112 -7.34 -7.78 -14.71
CA SER A 112 -7.94 -9.04 -14.26
C SER A 112 -6.98 -10.23 -14.33
N GLU A 113 -6.29 -10.40 -15.46
CA GLU A 113 -5.30 -11.47 -15.66
C GLU A 113 -4.08 -11.37 -14.74
N SER A 114 -3.82 -10.19 -14.18
CA SER A 114 -2.68 -9.95 -13.30
C SER A 114 -2.98 -10.25 -11.83
N MET A 115 -4.24 -10.56 -11.48
CA MET A 115 -4.65 -10.82 -10.11
C MET A 115 -3.89 -11.99 -9.48
N ASP A 116 -3.73 -13.10 -10.21
CA ASP A 116 -3.00 -14.28 -9.75
C ASP A 116 -1.49 -14.03 -9.61
N LEU A 117 -0.97 -12.90 -10.13
CA LEU A 117 0.40 -12.46 -9.93
C LEU A 117 0.53 -11.53 -8.70
N TYR A 118 -0.30 -10.49 -8.62
CA TYR A 118 -0.18 -9.47 -7.58
C TYR A 118 -0.74 -9.91 -6.22
N LEU A 119 -1.81 -10.70 -6.18
CA LEU A 119 -2.41 -11.09 -4.90
C LEU A 119 -1.46 -11.94 -4.03
N PRO A 120 -0.79 -13.00 -4.53
CA PRO A 120 0.22 -13.71 -3.76
C PRO A 120 1.37 -12.84 -3.29
N TRP A 121 1.77 -11.87 -4.12
CA TRP A 121 2.81 -10.90 -3.80
C TRP A 121 2.39 -10.08 -2.58
N LEU A 122 1.27 -9.38 -2.66
CA LEU A 122 0.70 -8.53 -1.61
C LEU A 122 0.46 -9.29 -0.30
N TYR A 123 -0.08 -10.50 -0.41
CA TYR A 123 -0.30 -11.37 0.74
C TYR A 123 1.00 -11.74 1.45
N THR A 124 2.07 -11.99 0.67
CA THR A 124 3.39 -12.27 1.23
C THR A 124 4.01 -11.02 1.87
N LEU A 125 3.84 -9.84 1.27
CA LEU A 125 4.32 -8.57 1.84
C LEU A 125 3.73 -8.33 3.24
N ARG A 126 2.48 -8.70 3.49
CA ARG A 126 1.86 -8.54 4.82
C ARG A 126 2.63 -9.26 5.94
N SER A 127 3.28 -10.39 5.66
CA SER A 127 4.14 -11.08 6.65
C SER A 127 5.41 -10.31 7.00
N LYS A 128 5.82 -9.36 6.15
CA LYS A 128 7.07 -8.61 6.25
C LYS A 128 6.85 -7.16 6.69
N TRP A 129 5.79 -6.50 6.22
CA TRP A 129 5.46 -5.12 6.55
C TRP A 129 4.29 -5.03 7.53
N ARG A 130 4.59 -4.62 8.76
CA ARG A 130 3.60 -4.44 9.82
C ARG A 130 2.60 -3.32 9.55
N ARG A 131 2.95 -2.35 8.70
CA ARG A 131 2.16 -1.16 8.36
C ARG A 131 1.86 -1.13 6.87
N LEU A 132 1.34 -2.24 6.36
CA LEU A 132 0.87 -2.39 4.99
C LEU A 132 -0.63 -2.08 4.92
N GLY A 133 -1.04 -1.32 3.92
CA GLY A 133 -2.43 -1.14 3.52
C GLY A 133 -2.58 -1.45 2.05
N VAL A 134 -3.67 -2.10 1.67
CA VAL A 134 -3.92 -2.48 0.28
C VAL A 134 -5.32 -2.02 -0.12
N PHE A 135 -5.36 -1.29 -1.21
CA PHE A 135 -6.53 -0.56 -1.68
C PHE A 135 -6.78 -0.89 -3.16
N PRO A 136 -7.49 -1.99 -3.46
CA PRO A 136 -7.92 -2.26 -4.82
C PRO A 136 -8.86 -1.16 -5.32
N PHE A 137 -8.70 -0.74 -6.57
CA PHE A 137 -9.53 0.28 -7.18
C PHE A 137 -9.83 0.00 -8.66
N ALA A 138 -10.93 0.59 -9.14
CA ALA A 138 -11.26 0.71 -10.55
C ALA A 138 -12.03 2.02 -10.77
N THR A 139 -13.37 2.00 -10.73
CA THR A 139 -14.23 3.20 -10.65
C THR A 139 -14.45 3.70 -9.22
N ARG A 140 -14.25 2.83 -8.24
CA ARG A 140 -14.31 3.09 -6.80
C ARG A 140 -13.14 2.38 -6.14
N MET A 141 -12.93 2.65 -4.85
CA MET A 141 -11.87 2.03 -4.06
C MET A 141 -12.44 1.22 -2.88
N ALA A 142 -11.78 0.13 -2.54
CA ALA A 142 -12.04 -0.63 -1.31
C ALA A 142 -10.77 -0.70 -0.45
N ASP A 143 -10.93 -0.90 0.86
CA ASP A 143 -9.82 -1.19 1.79
C ASP A 143 -9.85 -2.66 2.18
N ILE A 144 -8.89 -3.44 1.68
CA ILE A 144 -8.78 -4.88 1.98
C ILE A 144 -7.71 -5.17 3.04
N THR A 145 -7.20 -4.14 3.72
CA THR A 145 -6.09 -4.26 4.67
C THR A 145 -6.37 -5.29 5.76
N GLU A 146 -7.59 -5.31 6.30
CA GLU A 146 -8.00 -6.30 7.32
C GLU A 146 -8.30 -7.67 6.69
N ALA A 147 -8.77 -7.73 5.44
CA ALA A 147 -9.00 -8.98 4.73
C ALA A 147 -7.69 -9.77 4.47
N LEU A 148 -6.53 -9.09 4.42
CA LEU A 148 -5.21 -9.75 4.37
C LEU A 148 -4.91 -10.63 5.60
N TYR A 149 -5.68 -10.51 6.68
CA TYR A 149 -5.57 -11.38 7.85
C TYR A 149 -6.38 -12.67 7.70
N ALA A 150 -7.20 -12.82 6.67
CA ALA A 150 -7.86 -14.08 6.36
C ALA A 150 -6.89 -15.10 5.71
N PRO A 151 -7.17 -16.41 5.80
CA PRO A 151 -6.53 -17.42 4.96
C PRO A 151 -6.59 -17.04 3.48
N TYR A 152 -5.51 -17.33 2.73
CA TYR A 152 -5.37 -16.94 1.33
C TYR A 152 -6.57 -17.31 0.44
N PRO A 153 -7.17 -18.51 0.51
CA PRO A 153 -8.34 -18.85 -0.31
C PRO A 153 -9.56 -17.96 -0.06
N LEU A 154 -9.80 -17.56 1.19
CA LEU A 154 -10.92 -16.69 1.55
C LEU A 154 -10.70 -15.26 1.04
N LEU A 155 -9.47 -14.75 1.17
CA LEU A 155 -9.11 -13.46 0.59
C LEU A 155 -9.27 -13.46 -0.93
N ARG A 156 -8.83 -14.53 -1.60
CA ARG A 156 -8.96 -14.66 -3.05
C ARG A 156 -10.43 -14.66 -3.48
N ALA A 157 -11.28 -15.42 -2.82
CA ALA A 157 -12.71 -15.44 -3.08
C ALA A 157 -13.36 -14.06 -2.87
N TYR A 158 -13.02 -13.39 -1.76
CA TYR A 158 -13.51 -12.04 -1.49
C TYR A 158 -13.09 -11.03 -2.57
N LEU A 159 -11.85 -11.08 -3.05
CA LEU A 159 -11.39 -10.17 -4.09
C LEU A 159 -12.06 -10.40 -5.45
N VAL A 160 -12.38 -11.65 -5.78
CA VAL A 160 -13.16 -11.95 -6.99
C VAL A 160 -14.52 -11.26 -6.92
N GLU A 161 -15.21 -11.29 -5.77
CA GLU A 161 -16.48 -10.55 -5.60
C GLU A 161 -16.28 -9.03 -5.75
N VAL A 162 -15.21 -8.48 -5.18
CA VAL A 162 -14.85 -7.06 -5.31
C VAL A 162 -14.60 -6.67 -6.78
N GLU A 163 -13.90 -7.51 -7.55
CA GLU A 163 -13.64 -7.28 -8.98
C GLU A 163 -14.94 -7.25 -9.80
N HIS A 164 -15.89 -8.15 -9.52
CA HIS A 164 -17.18 -8.17 -10.22
C HIS A 164 -17.98 -6.87 -10.02
N VAL A 165 -17.88 -6.26 -8.83
CA VAL A 165 -18.51 -4.95 -8.54
C VAL A 165 -17.87 -3.82 -9.36
N PHE A 166 -16.63 -3.99 -9.81
CA PHE A 166 -15.82 -2.98 -10.47
C PHE A 166 -15.84 -3.02 -12.00
N ALA A 167 -16.69 -3.84 -12.63
CA ALA A 167 -16.77 -4.07 -14.08
C ALA A 167 -17.18 -2.86 -14.96
N GLY A 168 -17.14 -1.62 -14.45
CA GLY A 168 -17.57 -0.38 -15.12
C GLY A 168 -16.47 0.48 -15.76
N GLY A 169 -15.22 0.02 -15.78
CA GLY A 169 -14.05 0.77 -16.27
C GLY A 169 -13.13 1.26 -15.16
N THR A 170 -12.21 2.17 -15.49
CA THR A 170 -11.20 2.69 -14.55
C THR A 170 -11.29 4.21 -14.53
N ASN A 171 -11.31 4.81 -13.33
CA ASN A 171 -11.13 6.24 -13.14
C ASN A 171 -10.05 6.46 -12.07
N ILE A 172 -8.80 6.56 -12.50
CA ILE A 172 -7.64 6.59 -11.61
C ILE A 172 -7.62 7.90 -10.84
N GLY A 173 -7.89 9.03 -11.50
CA GLY A 173 -7.93 10.35 -10.85
C GLY A 173 -8.96 10.40 -9.72
N PHE A 174 -10.18 9.92 -9.97
CA PHE A 174 -11.22 9.85 -8.95
C PHE A 174 -10.84 8.93 -7.80
N ALA A 175 -10.32 7.73 -8.09
CA ALA A 175 -9.92 6.76 -7.07
C ALA A 175 -8.78 7.29 -6.18
N LEU A 176 -7.79 7.98 -6.76
CA LEU A 176 -6.72 8.62 -6.00
C LEU A 176 -7.26 9.75 -5.12
N GLY A 177 -8.15 10.59 -5.65
CA GLY A 177 -8.80 11.65 -4.87
C GLY A 177 -9.64 11.09 -3.72
N GLU A 178 -10.37 10.00 -3.95
CA GLU A 178 -11.11 9.30 -2.90
C GLU A 178 -10.17 8.74 -1.84
N TRP A 179 -9.05 8.15 -2.24
CA TRP A 179 -8.06 7.62 -1.30
C TRP A 179 -7.48 8.70 -0.40
N VAL A 180 -7.12 9.86 -0.97
CA VAL A 180 -6.60 11.00 -0.23
C VAL A 180 -7.62 11.47 0.82
N ARG A 181 -8.91 11.58 0.46
CA ARG A 181 -9.97 12.01 1.38
C ARG A 181 -10.21 11.01 2.51
N ASN A 182 -10.33 9.72 2.17
CA ASN A 182 -10.78 8.70 3.12
C ASN A 182 -9.63 8.15 3.99
N TYR A 183 -8.43 8.04 3.42
CA TYR A 183 -7.30 7.35 4.03
C TYR A 183 -6.08 8.26 4.26
N GLY A 184 -6.08 9.48 3.71
CA GLY A 184 -4.92 10.38 3.78
C GLY A 184 -4.45 10.71 5.20
N SER A 185 -5.37 10.89 6.15
CA SER A 185 -5.03 11.16 7.56
C SER A 185 -4.16 10.07 8.22
N ARG A 186 -4.33 8.82 7.78
CA ARG A 186 -3.60 7.63 8.25
C ARG A 186 -2.30 7.41 7.48
N TRP A 187 -2.31 7.65 6.17
CA TRP A 187 -1.23 7.22 5.26
C TRP A 187 -0.35 8.34 4.74
N LEU A 188 -0.80 9.60 4.64
CA LEU A 188 0.03 10.70 4.14
C LEU A 188 1.00 11.19 5.22
N ARG A 189 2.20 10.61 5.21
CA ARG A 189 3.30 10.87 6.14
C ARG A 189 4.60 10.77 5.36
N SER A 190 5.63 11.48 5.81
CA SER A 190 6.97 11.41 5.23
C SER A 190 7.61 10.01 5.34
N ASP A 191 7.08 9.13 6.19
CA ASP A 191 7.50 7.73 6.31
C ASP A 191 6.73 6.75 5.41
N THR A 192 5.91 7.25 4.47
CA THR A 192 5.06 6.42 3.62
C THR A 192 5.62 6.26 2.21
N LEU A 193 5.70 5.00 1.79
CA LEU A 193 5.79 4.59 0.39
C LEU A 193 4.39 4.27 -0.14
N ILE A 194 4.00 4.93 -1.23
CA ILE A 194 2.81 4.63 -1.99
C ILE A 194 3.23 3.87 -3.24
N ILE A 195 2.69 2.66 -3.39
CA ILE A 195 2.90 1.82 -4.56
C ILE A 195 1.59 1.84 -5.36
N ILE A 196 1.64 2.35 -6.59
CA ILE A 196 0.49 2.34 -7.51
C ILE A 196 0.73 1.23 -8.52
N ILE A 197 -0.13 0.23 -8.56
CA ILE A 197 -0.07 -0.87 -9.53
C ILE A 197 -1.16 -0.61 -10.56
N SER A 198 -0.81 -0.20 -11.78
CA SER A 198 -1.76 0.04 -12.87
C SER A 198 -1.05 0.10 -14.21
N ASP A 199 -1.75 -0.26 -15.29
CA ASP A 199 -1.30 -0.07 -16.66
C ASP A 199 -1.43 1.39 -17.13
N GLY A 200 -2.16 2.23 -16.37
CA GLY A 200 -2.38 3.64 -16.64
C GLY A 200 -3.40 3.92 -17.74
N TRP A 201 -4.23 2.94 -18.12
CA TRP A 201 -5.36 3.16 -19.01
C TRP A 201 -6.56 3.67 -18.23
N ASP A 202 -6.96 4.90 -18.53
CA ASP A 202 -8.01 5.62 -17.82
C ASP A 202 -8.87 6.38 -18.83
N VAL A 203 -10.18 6.41 -18.59
CA VAL A 203 -11.16 7.21 -19.35
C VAL A 203 -11.46 8.56 -18.68
N GLY A 204 -10.96 8.77 -17.46
CA GLY A 204 -11.10 9.98 -16.66
C GLY A 204 -10.27 11.18 -17.14
N VAL A 205 -10.38 12.27 -16.38
CA VAL A 205 -9.66 13.53 -16.64
C VAL A 205 -8.25 13.41 -16.08
N ALA A 206 -7.23 13.65 -16.92
CA ALA A 206 -5.84 13.50 -16.53
C ALA A 206 -5.43 14.49 -15.40
N ASP A 207 -6.05 15.67 -15.36
CA ASP A 207 -5.77 16.68 -14.33
C ASP A 207 -6.15 16.18 -12.93
N ASP A 208 -7.19 15.35 -12.79
CA ASP A 208 -7.59 14.75 -11.49
C ASP A 208 -6.47 13.87 -10.92
N VAL A 209 -5.73 13.17 -11.79
CA VAL A 209 -4.56 12.37 -11.40
C VAL A 209 -3.44 13.28 -10.89
N SER A 210 -3.13 14.35 -11.64
CA SER A 210 -2.09 15.29 -11.24
C SER A 210 -2.43 15.98 -9.92
N ASP A 211 -3.67 16.40 -9.70
CA ASP A 211 -4.12 17.06 -8.47
C ASP A 211 -4.04 16.13 -7.25
N ALA A 212 -4.48 14.89 -7.41
CA ALA A 212 -4.39 13.89 -6.34
C ALA A 212 -2.93 13.57 -6.00
N LEU A 213 -2.08 13.34 -7.00
CA LEU A 213 -0.66 13.06 -6.80
C LEU A 213 0.12 14.27 -6.26
N HIS A 214 -0.25 15.49 -6.66
CA HIS A 214 0.29 16.71 -6.08
C HIS A 214 0.00 16.79 -4.58
N THR A 215 -1.26 16.52 -4.20
CA THR A 215 -1.68 16.49 -2.80
C THR A 215 -0.90 15.43 -2.02
N ILE A 216 -0.76 14.23 -2.58
CA ILE A 216 0.03 13.15 -1.99
C ILE A 216 1.49 13.60 -1.78
N ARG A 217 2.12 14.16 -2.81
CA ARG A 217 3.54 14.55 -2.80
C ARG A 217 3.84 15.68 -1.83
N ALA A 218 2.87 16.56 -1.54
CA ALA A 218 2.97 17.63 -0.56
C ALA A 218 3.24 17.12 0.88
N HIS A 219 3.03 15.83 1.15
CA HIS A 219 3.33 15.19 2.44
C HIS A 219 4.71 14.48 2.49
N ASP A 220 5.58 14.74 1.53
CA ASP A 220 6.90 14.09 1.39
C ASP A 220 6.82 12.56 1.28
N THR A 221 5.70 12.04 0.76
CA THR A 221 5.57 10.61 0.49
C THR A 221 6.39 10.22 -0.73
N ARG A 222 6.94 9.00 -0.70
CA ARG A 222 7.55 8.36 -1.87
C ARG A 222 6.45 7.70 -2.70
N ILE A 223 6.51 7.86 -4.02
CA ILE A 223 5.51 7.27 -4.95
C ILE A 223 6.25 6.41 -5.97
N VAL A 224 5.93 5.12 -6.01
CA VAL A 224 6.45 4.17 -6.99
C VAL A 224 5.28 3.66 -7.83
N TRP A 225 5.41 3.76 -9.15
CA TRP A 225 4.42 3.20 -10.08
C TRP A 225 4.90 1.86 -10.64
N VAL A 226 4.17 0.79 -10.35
CA VAL A 226 4.41 -0.56 -10.85
C VAL A 226 3.53 -0.77 -12.08
N ASN A 227 4.15 -0.81 -13.26
CA ASN A 227 3.41 -0.99 -14.51
C ASN A 227 3.64 -2.40 -15.08
N PRO A 228 2.58 -3.17 -15.39
CA PRO A 228 2.72 -4.53 -15.93
C PRO A 228 3.49 -4.57 -17.27
N TRP A 229 3.32 -3.55 -18.10
CA TRP A 229 3.85 -3.49 -19.46
C TRP A 229 5.26 -2.88 -19.56
N MET A 230 5.76 -2.23 -18.51
CA MET A 230 7.06 -1.53 -18.57
C MET A 230 8.25 -2.43 -18.90
N GLY A 231 8.16 -3.73 -18.60
CA GLY A 231 9.20 -4.70 -18.96
C GLY A 231 9.20 -5.15 -20.43
N THR A 232 8.21 -4.72 -21.23
CA THR A 232 8.07 -5.16 -22.62
C THR A 232 8.88 -4.29 -23.59
N PRO A 233 9.53 -4.87 -24.62
CA PRO A 233 10.26 -4.10 -25.62
C PRO A 233 9.38 -3.05 -26.30
N GLY A 234 9.82 -1.79 -26.33
CA GLY A 234 9.08 -0.69 -26.96
C GLY A 234 7.98 -0.07 -26.10
N PHE A 235 7.89 -0.43 -24.81
CA PHE A 235 7.00 0.27 -23.88
C PHE A 235 7.40 1.74 -23.75
N GLU A 236 6.41 2.62 -23.86
CA GLU A 236 6.54 4.05 -23.57
C GLU A 236 5.31 4.51 -22.76
N PRO A 237 5.49 5.31 -21.69
CA PRO A 237 4.40 5.78 -20.83
C PRO A 237 3.59 6.90 -21.51
N LYS A 238 2.85 6.54 -22.57
CA LYS A 238 2.12 7.49 -23.42
C LYS A 238 0.67 7.75 -23.01
N THR A 239 0.13 6.95 -22.10
CA THR A 239 -1.25 7.18 -21.65
C THR A 239 -1.33 8.53 -20.94
N ARG A 240 -2.46 9.21 -21.06
CA ARG A 240 -2.64 10.54 -20.45
C ARG A 240 -2.38 10.50 -18.94
N THR A 241 -2.83 9.44 -18.27
CA THR A 241 -2.63 9.21 -16.84
C THR A 241 -1.16 9.01 -16.49
N LEU A 242 -0.41 8.20 -17.24
CA LEU A 242 1.02 8.02 -16.96
C LEU A 242 1.77 9.33 -17.18
N VAL A 243 1.50 10.06 -18.26
CA VAL A 243 2.12 11.37 -18.53
C VAL A 243 1.82 12.36 -17.39
N ALA A 244 0.58 12.42 -16.93
CA ALA A 244 0.15 13.27 -15.81
C ALA A 244 0.78 12.85 -14.46
N ALA A 245 1.07 11.57 -14.27
CA ALA A 245 1.65 11.03 -13.04
C ALA A 245 3.17 11.22 -12.96
N LEU A 246 3.89 11.10 -14.07
CA LEU A 246 5.36 11.09 -14.13
C LEU A 246 6.06 12.17 -13.28
N PRO A 247 5.62 13.45 -13.26
CA PRO A 247 6.27 14.49 -12.47
C PRO A 247 6.28 14.25 -10.96
N PHE A 248 5.38 13.40 -10.45
CA PHE A 248 5.20 13.15 -9.02
C PHE A 248 5.84 11.83 -8.58
N LEU A 249 6.19 10.96 -9.52
CA LEU A 249 6.76 9.64 -9.23
C LEU A 249 8.23 9.78 -8.85
N GLU A 250 8.62 9.04 -7.81
CA GLU A 250 10.04 8.82 -7.55
C GLU A 250 10.65 7.94 -8.64
N ARG A 251 9.91 6.90 -9.03
CA ARG A 251 10.26 6.01 -10.14
C ARG A 251 9.05 5.22 -10.64
N MET A 252 9.13 4.80 -11.89
CA MET A 252 8.29 3.75 -12.47
C MET A 252 9.12 2.47 -12.57
N VAL A 253 8.51 1.32 -12.27
CA VAL A 253 9.19 0.01 -12.26
C VAL A 253 8.35 -1.04 -12.99
N PRO A 254 8.98 -2.07 -13.58
CA PRO A 254 8.24 -3.19 -14.18
C PRO A 254 7.51 -4.02 -13.12
N GLY A 255 6.32 -4.49 -13.47
CA GLY A 255 5.44 -5.29 -12.60
C GLY A 255 4.87 -6.56 -13.22
N GLY A 256 5.03 -6.76 -14.54
CA GLY A 256 4.33 -7.83 -15.26
C GLY A 256 4.95 -9.22 -15.16
N THR A 257 6.01 -9.39 -14.36
CA THR A 257 6.66 -10.69 -14.19
C THR A 257 6.98 -10.96 -12.74
N VAL A 258 7.00 -12.24 -12.36
CA VAL A 258 7.46 -12.70 -11.04
C VAL A 258 8.87 -12.16 -10.73
N ALA A 259 9.77 -12.14 -11.73
CA ALA A 259 11.12 -11.63 -11.55
C ALA A 259 11.13 -10.14 -11.16
N SER A 260 10.26 -9.33 -11.78
CA SER A 260 10.17 -7.90 -11.47
C SER A 260 9.59 -7.65 -10.07
N LEU A 261 8.57 -8.42 -9.67
CA LEU A 261 7.99 -8.34 -8.32
C LEU A 261 8.93 -8.83 -7.23
N LEU A 262 9.75 -9.86 -7.50
CA LEU A 262 10.81 -10.31 -6.60
C LEU A 262 11.91 -9.26 -6.48
N ALA A 263 12.31 -8.63 -7.58
CA ALA A 263 13.29 -7.55 -7.54
C ALA A 263 12.78 -6.38 -6.69
N LEU A 264 11.53 -5.96 -6.89
CA LEU A 264 10.91 -4.90 -6.10
C LEU A 264 10.80 -5.28 -4.61
N ALA A 265 10.38 -6.51 -4.31
CA ALA A 265 10.21 -6.96 -2.93
C ALA A 265 11.51 -7.30 -2.20
N ASN A 266 12.65 -7.34 -2.88
CA ASN A 266 13.96 -7.68 -2.29
C ASN A 266 14.96 -6.52 -2.36
N GLU A 267 14.61 -5.42 -3.01
CA GLU A 267 15.29 -4.13 -2.89
C GLU A 267 15.24 -3.67 -1.45
#